data_AF-A0A937XMT4-F1
#
_entry.id   AF-A0A937XMT4-F1
#
_cell.length_a   1.000
_cell.length_b   1.000
_cell.length_c   1.000
_cell.angle_alpha   90.00
_cell.angle_beta   90.00
_cell.angle_gamma   90.00
#
_symmetry.space_group_name_H-M   'P 1'
#
loop_
_entity.id
_entity.type
_entity.pdbx_description
1 polymer ?
#
loop_
_entity_poly.entity_id
_entity_poly.type
_entity_poly.pdbx_seq_one_letter_code
_entity_poly.pdbx_strand_id
1 'polypeptide(L)'
;MAVHRVVHAQQGVRVEDLQKNWKTLLAPGANIAPSAAPLKLSDDEWKKRLSGPAYAVPRHEGTERPGSSPLNDEKRPGIYVCAGCALPLFSSAMKYDSGTGWPSFFTTIPEVFRTRLDFKLILPRTEYHCARCGGHHGHLFNDGPPPTGHRYCNNGVALRFIARHA
;
A
#
# COMPACT_ATOMS: atom_id res chain seq x y z
N MET A 1 -0.10 7.57 35.15
CA MET A 1 0.19 6.16 34.78
C MET A 1 -0.42 5.90 33.41
N ALA A 2 0.36 6.04 32.34
CA ALA A 2 -0.08 5.72 30.98
C ALA A 2 0.61 4.43 30.58
N VAL A 3 -0.21 3.39 30.43
CA VAL A 3 0.23 2.03 30.12
C VAL A 3 0.91 2.05 28.75
N HIS A 4 2.21 1.77 28.72
CA HIS A 4 2.91 1.40 27.49
C HIS A 4 2.16 0.22 26.86
N ARG A 5 1.36 0.49 25.84
CA ARG A 5 0.78 -0.56 25.01
C ARG A 5 1.92 -1.08 24.16
N VAL A 6 2.60 -2.10 24.66
CA VAL A 6 3.59 -2.89 23.94
C VAL A 6 2.93 -3.32 22.64
N VAL A 7 3.32 -2.68 21.54
CA VAL A 7 3.12 -3.23 20.20
C VAL A 7 3.80 -4.59 20.27
N HIS A 8 3.04 -5.68 20.17
CA HIS A 8 3.64 -6.97 19.92
C HIS A 8 4.30 -6.85 18.54
N ALA A 9 5.57 -6.42 18.55
CA ALA A 9 6.49 -6.63 17.47
C ALA A 9 6.36 -8.10 17.11
N GLN A 10 6.16 -8.37 15.82
CA GLN A 10 6.07 -9.71 15.26
C GLN A 10 7.44 -10.43 15.42
N GLN A 11 7.86 -10.67 16.66
CA GLN A 11 9.10 -11.37 16.98
C GLN A 11 8.97 -12.80 16.45
N GLY A 12 9.83 -13.15 15.48
CA GLY A 12 9.86 -14.47 14.84
C GLY A 12 9.20 -14.55 13.46
N VAL A 13 8.52 -13.51 12.96
CA VAL A 13 7.96 -13.51 11.60
C VAL A 13 9.03 -13.08 10.60
N ARG A 14 9.38 -13.96 9.67
CA ARG A 14 10.31 -13.64 8.58
C ARG A 14 9.59 -12.89 7.46
N VAL A 15 10.23 -11.83 6.95
CA VAL A 15 9.69 -11.04 5.83
C VAL A 15 9.42 -11.91 4.60
N GLU A 16 10.33 -12.85 4.32
CA GLU A 16 10.17 -13.74 3.16
C GLU A 16 8.93 -14.62 3.27
N ASP A 17 8.52 -15.01 4.48
CA ASP A 17 7.34 -15.84 4.68
C ASP A 17 6.07 -15.02 4.40
N LEU A 18 6.02 -13.76 4.84
CA LEU A 18 4.94 -12.84 4.49
C LEU A 18 4.85 -12.61 2.98
N GLN A 19 5.99 -12.45 2.33
CA GLN A 19 6.12 -12.23 0.89
C GLN A 19 5.78 -13.45 0.04
N LYS A 20 6.02 -14.67 0.53
CA LYS A 20 5.68 -15.91 -0.18
C LYS A 20 4.24 -16.32 0.07
N ASN A 21 3.76 -16.14 1.30
CA ASN A 21 2.50 -16.71 1.76
C ASN A 21 1.33 -15.71 1.76
N TRP A 22 1.49 -14.51 1.18
CA TRP A 22 0.42 -13.51 1.13
C TRP A 22 -0.89 -14.07 0.54
N LYS A 23 -0.82 -15.00 -0.43
CA LYS A 23 -2.00 -15.62 -1.06
C LYS A 23 -2.90 -16.36 -0.08
N THR A 24 -2.40 -16.75 1.10
CA THR A 24 -3.23 -17.34 2.17
C THR A 24 -4.29 -16.37 2.71
N LEU A 25 -4.12 -15.06 2.48
CA LEU A 25 -5.06 -14.00 2.85
C LEU A 25 -5.93 -13.55 1.67
N LEU A 26 -5.77 -14.14 0.48
CA LEU A 26 -6.58 -13.81 -0.68
C LEU A 26 -7.95 -14.50 -0.58
N ALA A 27 -9.02 -13.75 -0.82
CA ALA A 27 -10.36 -14.31 -0.90
C ALA A 27 -10.51 -15.22 -2.12
N PRO A 28 -11.22 -16.36 -2.02
CA PRO A 28 -11.60 -17.17 -3.17
C PRO A 28 -12.35 -16.32 -4.21
N GLY A 29 -11.97 -16.43 -5.48
CA GLY A 29 -12.59 -15.66 -6.57
C GLY A 29 -12.29 -14.15 -6.57
N ALA A 30 -11.33 -13.68 -5.76
CA ALA A 30 -10.95 -12.27 -5.73
C ALA A 30 -10.53 -11.76 -7.12
N ASN A 31 -11.13 -10.66 -7.57
CA ASN A 31 -10.73 -9.97 -8.79
C ASN A 31 -9.44 -9.16 -8.56
N ILE A 32 -8.31 -9.75 -8.99
CA ILE A 32 -6.96 -9.20 -8.90
C ILE A 32 -6.23 -9.31 -10.24
N ALA A 33 -5.25 -8.43 -10.50
CA ALA A 33 -4.37 -8.60 -11.65
C ALA A 33 -3.42 -9.80 -11.43
N PRO A 34 -3.17 -10.62 -12.47
CA PRO A 34 -2.39 -11.85 -12.33
C PRO A 34 -0.88 -11.62 -12.22
N SER A 35 -0.37 -10.46 -12.67
CA SER A 35 1.05 -10.15 -12.67
C SER A 35 1.31 -8.64 -12.72
N ALA A 36 2.56 -8.25 -12.46
CA ALA A 36 3.04 -6.87 -12.57
C ALA A 36 3.37 -6.42 -14.01
N ALA A 37 2.96 -7.18 -15.03
CA ALA A 37 3.18 -6.80 -16.44
C ALA A 37 2.63 -5.38 -16.70
N PRO A 38 3.30 -4.53 -17.50
CA PRO A 38 2.85 -3.16 -17.71
C PRO A 38 1.43 -3.06 -18.28
N LEU A 39 0.64 -2.16 -17.74
CA LEU A 39 -0.69 -1.76 -18.21
C LEU A 39 -0.61 -0.29 -18.64
N LYS A 40 -0.74 -0.05 -19.94
CA LYS A 40 -0.82 1.28 -20.53
C LYS A 40 -2.27 1.57 -20.91
N LEU A 41 -2.79 2.67 -20.39
CA LEU A 41 -4.09 3.22 -20.74
C LEU A 41 -3.93 4.73 -20.93
N SER A 42 -4.78 5.31 -21.76
CA SER A 42 -4.93 6.75 -21.91
C SER A 42 -5.49 7.40 -20.63
N ASP A 43 -5.34 8.72 -20.53
CA ASP A 43 -5.87 9.48 -19.40
C ASP A 43 -7.39 9.39 -19.29
N ASP A 44 -8.10 9.44 -20.42
CA ASP A 44 -9.57 9.29 -20.47
C ASP A 44 -10.03 7.91 -19.99
N GLU A 45 -9.29 6.85 -20.32
CA GLU A 45 -9.56 5.50 -19.81
C GLU A 45 -9.35 5.43 -18.30
N TRP A 46 -8.32 6.08 -17.76
CA TRP A 46 -8.12 6.18 -16.32
C TRP A 46 -9.21 6.96 -15.63
N LYS A 47 -9.63 8.09 -16.20
CA LYS A 47 -10.71 8.94 -15.67
C LYS A 47 -12.06 8.23 -15.63
N LYS A 48 -12.34 7.35 -16.60
CA LYS A 48 -13.52 6.48 -16.60
C LYS A 48 -13.43 5.34 -15.58
N ARG A 49 -12.23 4.82 -15.34
CA ARG A 49 -12.00 3.67 -14.46
C ARG A 49 -11.98 4.01 -12.98
N LEU A 50 -11.52 5.20 -12.63
CA LEU A 50 -11.22 5.61 -11.26
C LEU A 50 -12.21 6.68 -10.77
N SER A 51 -12.62 6.59 -9.51
CA SER A 51 -13.36 7.68 -8.86
C SER A 51 -12.47 8.93 -8.71
N GLY A 52 -13.05 10.13 -8.57
CA GLY A 52 -12.31 11.40 -8.56
C GLY A 52 -11.02 11.40 -7.72
N PRO A 53 -11.08 11.10 -6.41
CA PRO A 53 -9.87 11.02 -5.56
C PRO A 53 -8.90 9.89 -5.97
N ALA A 54 -9.43 8.72 -6.36
CA ALA A 54 -8.64 7.57 -6.81
C ALA A 54 -8.03 7.78 -8.21
N TYR A 55 -8.46 8.80 -8.95
CA TYR A 55 -7.84 9.29 -10.17
C TYR A 55 -6.79 10.36 -9.85
N ALA A 56 -7.16 11.38 -9.06
CA ALA A 56 -6.29 12.51 -8.72
C ALA A 56 -4.97 12.07 -8.07
N VAL A 57 -5.02 11.23 -7.03
CA VAL A 57 -3.81 10.85 -6.29
C VAL A 57 -2.87 9.97 -7.14
N PRO A 58 -3.31 8.83 -7.69
CA PRO A 58 -2.39 7.94 -8.41
C PRO A 58 -1.95 8.45 -9.78
N ARG A 59 -2.72 9.34 -10.43
CA ARG A 59 -2.37 9.87 -11.77
C ARG A 59 -1.68 11.22 -11.74
N HIS A 60 -2.01 12.07 -10.76
CA HIS A 60 -1.51 13.44 -10.66
C HIS A 60 -0.65 13.67 -9.42
N GLU A 61 -0.14 12.60 -8.81
CA GLU A 61 0.80 12.63 -7.69
C GLU A 61 0.32 13.46 -6.49
N GLY A 62 -0.99 13.46 -6.27
CA GLY A 62 -1.60 14.10 -5.10
C GLY A 62 -1.31 13.34 -3.82
N THR A 63 -1.67 13.94 -2.69
CA THR A 63 -1.67 13.28 -1.38
C THR A 63 -3.01 13.53 -0.70
N GLU A 64 -3.68 12.47 -0.24
CA GLU A 64 -4.92 12.60 0.53
C GLU A 64 -4.64 13.21 1.91
N ARG A 65 -5.66 13.83 2.53
CA ARG A 65 -5.49 14.39 3.87
C ARG A 65 -5.22 13.28 4.91
N PRO A 66 -4.38 13.53 5.93
CA PRO A 66 -4.18 12.57 7.01
C PRO A 66 -5.52 12.25 7.70
N GLY A 67 -5.70 10.99 8.07
CA GLY A 67 -6.91 10.49 8.74
C GLY A 67 -8.12 10.30 7.82
N SER A 68 -8.03 10.63 6.53
CA SER A 68 -9.20 10.61 5.64
C SER A 68 -9.60 9.22 5.13
N SER A 69 -8.67 8.26 5.11
CA SER A 69 -8.97 6.93 4.59
C SER A 69 -9.49 5.98 5.67
N PRO A 70 -10.60 5.25 5.43
CA PRO A 70 -11.03 4.18 6.33
C PRO A 70 -10.02 3.03 6.39
N LEU A 71 -9.10 2.93 5.42
CA LEU A 71 -8.04 1.91 5.42
C LEU A 71 -6.97 2.16 6.48
N ASN A 72 -6.98 3.32 7.15
CA ASN A 72 -6.20 3.55 8.36
C ASN A 72 -6.53 2.51 9.44
N ASP A 73 -7.82 2.29 9.67
CA ASP A 73 -8.35 1.42 10.72
C ASP A 73 -8.65 -0.01 10.24
N GLU A 74 -8.45 -0.30 8.97
CA GLU A 74 -8.64 -1.66 8.45
C GLU A 74 -7.59 -2.62 9.04
N LYS A 75 -8.08 -3.65 9.75
CA LYS A 75 -7.28 -4.69 10.43
C LYS A 75 -7.72 -6.11 10.07
N ARG A 76 -8.79 -6.28 9.28
CA ARG A 76 -9.28 -7.61 8.91
C ARG A 76 -8.20 -8.37 8.13
N PRO A 77 -8.19 -9.71 8.19
CA PRO A 77 -7.39 -10.54 7.31
C PRO A 77 -7.76 -10.27 5.84
N GLY A 78 -6.79 -9.93 5.00
CA GLY A 78 -7.06 -9.65 3.58
C GLY A 78 -5.87 -9.08 2.82
N ILE A 79 -6.14 -8.64 1.59
CA ILE A 79 -5.16 -8.10 0.64
C ILE A 79 -5.52 -6.67 0.25
N TYR A 80 -4.49 -5.82 0.20
CA TYR A 80 -4.56 -4.49 -0.38
C TYR A 80 -4.07 -4.56 -1.82
N VAL A 81 -4.93 -4.15 -2.75
CA VAL A 81 -4.64 -4.11 -4.18
C VAL A 81 -4.60 -2.67 -4.67
N CYS A 82 -3.90 -2.43 -5.79
CA CYS A 82 -3.90 -1.14 -6.46
C CYS A 82 -5.34 -0.78 -6.87
N ALA A 83 -5.83 0.39 -6.45
CA ALA A 83 -7.17 0.86 -6.82
C ALA A 83 -7.33 0.99 -8.35
N GLY A 84 -6.26 1.32 -9.08
CA GLY A 84 -6.30 1.48 -10.53
C GLY A 84 -6.28 0.17 -11.32
N CYS A 85 -5.40 -0.76 -10.97
CA CYS A 85 -5.16 -1.95 -11.82
C CYS A 85 -5.41 -3.28 -11.13
N ALA A 86 -5.85 -3.28 -9.87
CA ALA A 86 -6.08 -4.45 -9.04
C ALA A 86 -4.86 -5.37 -8.80
N LEU A 87 -3.63 -4.89 -9.06
CA LEU A 87 -2.42 -5.62 -8.69
C LEU A 87 -2.36 -5.79 -7.15
N PRO A 88 -2.16 -7.01 -6.62
CA PRO A 88 -1.87 -7.20 -5.19
C PRO A 88 -0.60 -6.47 -4.78
N LEU A 89 -0.64 -5.70 -3.69
CA LEU A 89 0.49 -4.88 -3.26
C LEU A 89 0.98 -5.24 -1.86
N PHE A 90 0.03 -5.43 -0.95
CA PHE A 90 0.30 -5.72 0.45
C PHE A 90 -0.70 -6.74 0.98
N SER A 91 -0.32 -7.49 2.01
CA SER A 91 -1.26 -8.23 2.83
C SER A 91 -1.50 -7.52 4.16
N SER A 92 -2.61 -7.83 4.83
CA SER A 92 -2.91 -7.27 6.16
C SER A 92 -1.85 -7.61 7.21
N ALA A 93 -1.13 -8.72 7.04
CA ALA A 93 -0.02 -9.11 7.93
C ALA A 93 1.21 -8.18 7.83
N MET A 94 1.33 -7.43 6.72
CA MET A 94 2.39 -6.44 6.50
C MET A 94 2.03 -5.06 7.03
N LYS A 95 0.77 -4.85 7.44
CA LYS A 95 0.25 -3.57 7.90
C LYS A 95 0.53 -3.36 9.37
N TYR A 96 0.81 -2.12 9.76
CA TYR A 96 0.90 -1.72 11.16
C TYR A 96 0.32 -0.31 11.36
N ASP A 97 0.16 0.10 12.62
CA ASP A 97 -0.23 1.46 12.95
C ASP A 97 1.03 2.31 13.22
N SER A 98 1.26 3.30 12.36
CA SER A 98 2.40 4.21 12.47
C SER A 98 2.04 5.53 13.16
N GLY A 99 0.74 5.79 13.40
CA GLY A 99 0.26 7.09 13.90
C GLY A 99 0.37 8.25 12.91
N THR A 100 0.73 8.01 11.64
CA THR A 100 0.95 9.09 10.66
C THR A 100 -0.34 9.66 10.06
N GLY A 101 -1.45 8.92 10.15
CA GLY A 101 -2.71 9.25 9.51
C GLY A 101 -2.90 8.66 8.10
N TRP A 102 -1.98 7.80 7.63
CA TRP A 102 -2.10 7.06 6.38
C TRP A 102 -1.82 5.57 6.57
N PRO A 103 -2.42 4.67 5.75
CA PRO A 103 -2.08 3.25 5.76
C PRO A 103 -0.56 3.04 5.67
N SER A 104 -0.03 2.24 6.60
CA SER A 104 1.41 2.02 6.71
C SER A 104 1.73 0.53 6.72
N PHE A 105 2.72 0.15 5.92
CA PHE A 105 3.20 -1.23 5.79
C PHE A 105 4.71 -1.27 5.98
N PHE A 106 5.23 -2.35 6.56
CA PHE A 106 6.68 -2.46 6.78
C PHE A 106 7.41 -3.24 5.68
N THR A 107 6.66 -3.94 4.83
CA THR A 107 7.17 -4.63 3.64
C THR A 107 6.08 -4.68 2.58
N THR A 108 6.37 -5.25 1.41
CA THR A 108 5.51 -5.32 0.23
C THR A 108 5.45 -6.75 -0.30
N ILE A 109 4.49 -7.04 -1.17
CA ILE A 109 4.60 -8.19 -2.08
C ILE A 109 5.77 -7.91 -3.06
N PRO A 110 6.65 -8.89 -3.35
CA PRO A 110 7.83 -8.65 -4.19
C PRO A 110 7.52 -8.13 -5.59
N GLU A 111 8.37 -7.26 -6.12
CA GLU A 111 8.34 -6.74 -7.51
C GLU A 111 7.14 -5.85 -7.89
N VAL A 112 6.24 -5.54 -6.96
CA VAL A 112 4.97 -4.82 -7.26
C VAL A 112 5.09 -3.30 -7.32
N PHE A 113 6.24 -2.76 -6.91
CA PHE A 113 6.53 -1.32 -6.92
C PHE A 113 7.83 -1.00 -7.66
N ARG A 114 7.92 0.24 -8.12
CA ARG A 114 9.13 0.92 -8.57
C ARG A 114 9.28 2.20 -7.75
N THR A 115 10.50 2.75 -7.70
CA THR A 115 10.80 3.95 -6.91
C THR A 115 11.45 5.03 -7.75
N ARG A 116 11.27 6.29 -7.34
CA ARG A 116 11.99 7.45 -7.89
C ARG A 116 12.21 8.48 -6.79
N LEU A 117 13.18 9.36 -7.01
CA LEU A 117 13.39 10.51 -6.13
C LEU A 117 12.35 11.58 -6.40
N ASP A 118 11.79 12.13 -5.33
CA ASP A 118 10.84 13.24 -5.32
C ASP A 118 11.47 14.46 -4.63
N PHE A 119 11.57 15.55 -5.37
CA PHE A 119 12.22 16.81 -4.97
C PHE A 119 11.21 17.93 -4.64
N LYS A 120 9.92 17.62 -4.44
CA LYS A 120 8.89 18.62 -4.11
C LYS A 120 9.10 19.31 -2.75
N LEU A 121 9.96 18.77 -1.88
CA LEU A 121 10.30 19.34 -0.56
C LEU A 121 11.81 19.59 -0.45
N ILE A 122 12.23 20.29 0.62
CA ILE A 122 13.64 20.66 0.90
C ILE A 122 14.54 19.43 0.93
N LEU A 123 14.07 18.34 1.54
CA LEU A 123 14.77 17.06 1.56
C LEU A 123 14.14 16.11 0.52
N PRO A 124 14.94 15.49 -0.37
CA PRO A 124 14.44 14.49 -1.30
C PRO A 124 13.78 13.33 -0.57
N ARG A 125 12.65 12.87 -1.11
CA ARG A 125 11.93 11.70 -0.61
C ARG A 125 11.95 10.58 -1.64
N THR A 126 11.82 9.34 -1.21
CA THR A 126 11.66 8.20 -2.12
C THR A 126 10.18 7.97 -2.39
N GLU A 127 9.70 8.37 -3.55
CA GLU A 127 8.36 8.01 -4.02
C GLU A 127 8.36 6.55 -4.49
N TYR A 128 7.24 5.87 -4.27
CA TYR A 128 6.98 4.58 -4.91
C TYR A 128 5.64 4.57 -5.65
N HIS A 129 5.64 3.85 -6.77
CA HIS A 129 4.49 3.73 -7.67
C HIS A 129 4.31 2.29 -8.16
N CYS A 130 3.07 1.94 -8.51
CA CYS A 130 2.69 0.60 -8.93
C CYS A 130 3.48 0.19 -10.18
N ALA A 131 4.17 -0.95 -10.12
CA ALA A 131 4.99 -1.45 -11.23
C ALA A 131 4.15 -1.79 -12.49
N ARG A 132 2.87 -2.14 -12.32
CA ARG A 132 1.96 -2.45 -13.43
C ARG A 132 1.44 -1.20 -14.13
N CYS A 133 0.85 -0.26 -13.41
CA CYS A 133 0.14 0.88 -14.02
C CYS A 133 0.81 2.23 -13.84
N GLY A 134 1.99 2.29 -13.21
CA GLY A 134 2.73 3.53 -12.95
C GLY A 134 2.05 4.48 -11.95
N GLY A 135 1.01 4.03 -11.23
CA GLY A 135 0.27 4.90 -10.32
C GLY A 135 1.04 5.29 -9.10
N HIS A 136 1.01 6.58 -8.73
CA HIS A 136 1.53 7.06 -7.46
C HIS A 136 0.82 6.39 -6.28
N HIS A 137 1.59 5.93 -5.30
CA HIS A 137 1.06 5.32 -4.08
C HIS A 137 1.42 6.11 -2.83
N GLY A 138 2.66 6.56 -2.70
CA GLY A 138 3.13 7.33 -1.57
C GLY A 138 4.66 7.33 -1.48
N HIS A 139 5.19 7.34 -0.25
CA HIS A 139 6.62 7.45 -0.01
C HIS A 139 7.15 6.39 0.95
N LEU A 140 8.38 5.95 0.68
CA LEU A 140 9.14 5.00 1.48
C LEU A 140 10.05 5.75 2.45
N PHE A 141 9.98 5.38 3.73
CA PHE A 141 10.80 5.93 4.81
C PHE A 141 11.58 4.82 5.53
N ASN A 142 12.66 5.19 6.22
CA ASN A 142 13.53 4.29 7.00
C ASN A 142 13.27 4.39 8.52
N ASP A 143 12.03 4.69 8.91
CA ASP A 143 11.57 4.86 10.29
C ASP A 143 10.49 3.83 10.67
N GLY A 144 10.49 2.69 9.97
CA GLY A 144 9.56 1.60 10.22
C GLY A 144 9.97 0.68 11.37
N PRO A 145 9.09 -0.23 11.78
CA PRO A 145 9.41 -1.22 12.80
C PRO A 145 10.41 -2.27 12.27
N PRO A 146 11.08 -3.02 13.16
CA PRO A 146 11.70 -4.29 12.80
C PRO A 146 10.67 -5.24 12.15
N PRO A 147 11.09 -6.17 11.28
CA PRO A 147 12.47 -6.51 10.93
C PRO A 147 13.07 -5.68 9.77
N THR A 148 12.27 -4.88 9.05
CA THR A 148 12.74 -4.18 7.85
C THR A 148 13.27 -2.78 8.13
N GLY A 149 12.80 -2.12 9.19
CA GLY A 149 13.06 -0.69 9.41
C GLY A 149 12.38 0.23 8.39
N HIS A 150 11.54 -0.32 7.50
CA HIS A 150 10.92 0.43 6.42
C HIS A 150 9.47 0.78 6.74
N ARG A 151 9.03 1.96 6.29
CA ARG A 151 7.64 2.39 6.31
C ARG A 151 7.20 2.78 4.92
N TYR A 152 6.36 1.96 4.32
CA TYR A 152 5.59 2.29 3.11
C TYR A 152 4.35 3.06 3.55
N CYS A 153 4.44 4.39 3.52
CA CYS A 153 3.33 5.28 3.82
C CYS A 153 2.50 5.43 2.54
N ASN A 154 1.28 4.89 2.51
CA ASN A 154 0.48 4.79 1.29
C ASN A 154 -0.75 5.69 1.38
N ASN A 155 -1.12 6.39 0.31
CA ASN A 155 -2.43 6.99 0.21
C ASN A 155 -3.52 5.91 0.18
N GLY A 156 -4.48 5.95 1.10
CA GLY A 156 -5.58 5.00 1.14
C GLY A 156 -6.44 5.00 -0.13
N VAL A 157 -6.69 6.16 -0.75
CA VAL A 157 -7.39 6.23 -2.06
C VAL A 157 -6.66 5.53 -3.21
N ALA A 158 -5.37 5.24 -3.08
CA ALA A 158 -4.62 4.44 -4.05
C ALA A 158 -4.77 2.92 -3.83
N LEU A 159 -5.46 2.51 -2.76
CA LEU A 159 -5.67 1.13 -2.38
C LEU A 159 -7.15 0.75 -2.43
N ARG A 160 -7.39 -0.53 -2.70
CA ARG A 160 -8.66 -1.20 -2.43
C ARG A 160 -8.38 -2.42 -1.57
N PHE A 161 -9.19 -2.63 -0.53
CA PHE A 161 -9.07 -3.79 0.34
C PHE A 161 -10.01 -4.91 -0.10
N ILE A 162 -9.49 -6.14 -0.09
CA ILE A 162 -10.25 -7.37 -0.32
C ILE A 162 -10.12 -8.21 0.95
N ALA A 163 -11.17 -8.26 1.75
CA ALA A 163 -11.23 -9.09 2.95
C ALA A 163 -11.19 -10.57 2.56
N ARG A 164 -10.42 -11.39 3.29
CA ARG A 164 -10.30 -12.84 3.07
C ARG A 164 -11.66 -13.55 3.22
N HIS A 165 -12.47 -13.05 4.16
CA HIS A 165 -13.83 -13.50 4.45
C HIS A 165 -14.73 -12.26 4.48
N ALA A 166 -15.93 -12.38 3.89
CA ALA A 166 -16.93 -11.31 3.88
C ALA A 166 -17.52 -11.09 5.28
#